data_AF-A0A0N1A3U0-F1
#
_entry.id   AF-A0A0N1A3U0-F1
#
_cell.length_a   1.000
_cell.length_b   1.000
_cell.length_c   1.000
_cell.angle_alpha   90.00
_cell.angle_beta   90.00
_cell.angle_gamma   90.00
#
_symmetry.space_group_name_H-M   'P 1'
#
loop_
_entity.id
_entity.type
_entity.pdbx_description
1 polymer ?
#
loop_
_entity_poly.entity_id
_entity_poly.type
_entity_poly.pdbx_seq_one_letter_code
_entity_poly.pdbx_strand_id
1 'polypeptide(L)'
;MDQVALYLNRATLLIKAAGGKISYITGNDATSVSCSGQRAEETQIASFGDAVWIANNDDADSSTQRELLDKLGISSSKELIDHVDNYQGRVLSSHKGAFTPGAMTPEETLLYKMATRSDAESGTSLAVPGTLAPAAKAAANPSFKISGAGPAPTAGIVFVVGSYVGGEGTSEHAEQKLLAALGKTPRAMSAAVTISGCKMACSTCKEVLDKAAARFKSSGGQLRFNNSIVGIWRDEAKLSKKHAKGIRSLDVAHYFGA
;
A
#
# COMPACT_ATOMS: atom_id res chain seq x y z
N MET A 1 -0.34 -7.80 5.64
CA MET A 1 -0.49 -6.48 4.96
C MET A 1 -0.40 -6.57 3.44
N ASP A 2 0.34 -7.53 2.87
CA ASP A 2 0.42 -7.73 1.40
C ASP A 2 -0.96 -7.89 0.74
N GLN A 3 -1.86 -8.70 1.32
CA GLN A 3 -3.23 -8.85 0.84
C GLN A 3 -4.05 -7.55 0.92
N VAL A 4 -3.86 -6.74 1.97
CA VAL A 4 -4.48 -5.41 2.09
C VAL A 4 -3.99 -4.48 0.97
N ALA A 5 -2.69 -4.48 0.68
CA ALA A 5 -2.11 -3.69 -0.40
C ALA A 5 -2.65 -4.13 -1.77
N LEU A 6 -2.74 -5.45 -2.00
CA LEU A 6 -3.31 -6.03 -3.23
C LEU A 6 -4.78 -5.67 -3.39
N TYR A 7 -5.56 -5.81 -2.32
CA TYR A 7 -6.97 -5.44 -2.29
C TYR A 7 -7.16 -3.97 -2.67
N LEU A 8 -6.47 -3.05 -1.99
CA LEU A 8 -6.61 -1.62 -2.22
C LEU A 8 -6.19 -1.22 -3.64
N ASN A 9 -5.07 -1.77 -4.13
CA ASN A 9 -4.61 -1.54 -5.49
C ASN A 9 -5.67 -2.01 -6.51
N ARG A 10 -6.23 -3.22 -6.31
CA ARG A 10 -7.25 -3.76 -7.23
C ARG A 10 -8.58 -3.02 -7.13
N ALA A 11 -9.04 -2.70 -5.93
CA ALA A 11 -10.23 -1.90 -5.72
C ALA A 11 -10.10 -0.56 -6.47
N THR A 12 -8.95 0.10 -6.36
CA THR A 12 -8.70 1.38 -7.06
C THR A 12 -8.81 1.23 -8.58
N LEU A 13 -8.23 0.17 -9.15
CA LEU A 13 -8.36 -0.13 -10.59
C LEU A 13 -9.81 -0.29 -11.04
N LEU A 14 -10.61 -1.03 -10.26
CA LEU A 14 -12.01 -1.31 -10.59
C LEU A 14 -12.88 -0.05 -10.47
N ILE A 15 -12.67 0.76 -9.42
CA ILE A 15 -13.31 2.07 -9.25
C ILE A 15 -13.05 2.94 -10.48
N LYS A 16 -11.79 3.06 -10.91
CA LYS A 16 -11.42 3.89 -12.06
C LYS A 16 -12.06 3.36 -13.34
N ALA A 17 -12.02 2.05 -13.57
CA ALA A 17 -12.64 1.42 -14.74
C ALA A 17 -14.18 1.58 -14.75
N ALA A 18 -14.81 1.63 -13.58
CA ALA A 18 -16.25 1.80 -13.42
C ALA A 18 -16.70 3.27 -13.30
N GLY A 19 -15.80 4.24 -13.53
CA GLY A 19 -16.10 5.67 -13.44
C GLY A 19 -16.52 6.10 -12.02
N GLY A 20 -15.88 5.54 -10.99
CA GLY A 20 -16.12 5.89 -9.60
C GLY A 20 -17.09 4.96 -8.86
N LYS A 21 -17.84 4.10 -9.57
CA LYS A 21 -18.86 3.23 -8.93
C LYS A 21 -18.21 2.15 -8.07
N ILE A 22 -18.75 1.91 -6.86
CA ILE A 22 -18.23 0.90 -5.91
C ILE A 22 -19.18 -0.29 -5.70
N SER A 23 -20.07 -0.56 -6.65
CA SER A 23 -21.09 -1.62 -6.51
C SER A 23 -20.50 -3.03 -6.41
N TYR A 24 -19.31 -3.26 -6.94
CA TYR A 24 -18.60 -4.53 -6.78
C TYR A 24 -18.05 -4.76 -5.35
N ILE A 25 -17.98 -3.70 -4.51
CA ILE A 25 -17.60 -3.78 -3.09
C ILE A 25 -18.85 -3.82 -2.23
N THR A 26 -19.79 -2.91 -2.49
CA THR A 26 -20.94 -2.66 -1.61
C THR A 26 -22.21 -3.40 -2.02
N GLY A 27 -22.27 -3.96 -3.23
CA GLY A 27 -23.50 -4.50 -3.83
C GLY A 27 -24.52 -3.44 -4.22
N ASN A 28 -24.19 -2.15 -4.14
CA ASN A 28 -25.11 -1.04 -4.38
C ASN A 28 -24.62 -0.15 -5.53
N ASP A 29 -25.41 -0.06 -6.60
CA ASP A 29 -25.12 0.74 -7.81
C ASP A 29 -25.26 2.26 -7.62
N ALA A 30 -25.84 2.70 -6.50
CA ALA A 30 -26.00 4.13 -6.21
C ALA A 30 -24.75 4.78 -5.60
N THR A 31 -23.76 4.01 -5.15
CA THR A 31 -22.61 4.55 -4.43
C THR A 31 -21.41 4.75 -5.36
N SER A 32 -20.79 5.93 -5.28
CA SER A 32 -19.57 6.28 -6.02
C SER A 32 -18.55 7.01 -5.15
N VAL A 33 -17.30 6.92 -5.57
CA VAL A 33 -16.14 7.70 -5.08
C VAL A 33 -15.61 8.54 -6.23
N SER A 34 -15.07 9.71 -5.93
CA SER A 34 -14.27 10.46 -6.90
C SER A 34 -12.97 9.69 -7.20
N CYS A 35 -12.62 9.61 -8.48
CA CYS A 35 -11.39 8.99 -8.93
C CYS A 35 -10.85 9.68 -10.17
N SER A 36 -9.54 9.66 -10.34
CA SER A 36 -8.85 10.23 -11.51
C SER A 36 -7.69 9.34 -11.96
N GLY A 37 -7.22 9.55 -13.20
CA GLY A 37 -6.19 8.73 -13.82
C GLY A 37 -6.72 7.44 -14.45
N GLN A 38 -5.89 6.79 -15.28
CA GLN A 38 -6.33 5.64 -16.08
C GLN A 38 -5.99 4.28 -15.46
N ARG A 39 -5.00 4.22 -14.58
CA ARG A 39 -4.54 2.98 -13.94
C ARG A 39 -3.99 3.28 -12.55
N ALA A 40 -4.11 2.32 -11.64
CA ALA A 40 -3.41 2.35 -10.36
C ALA A 40 -2.11 1.57 -10.53
N GLU A 41 -0.99 2.19 -10.16
CA GLU A 41 0.31 1.61 -10.46
C GLU A 41 0.86 0.75 -9.32
N GLU A 42 0.76 1.19 -8.07
CA GLU A 42 1.35 0.47 -6.95
C GLU A 42 0.84 1.00 -5.61
N THR A 43 0.42 0.09 -4.73
CA THR A 43 0.09 0.38 -3.32
C THR A 43 1.10 -0.30 -2.41
N GLN A 44 1.68 0.48 -1.51
CA GLN A 44 2.57 0.01 -0.45
C GLN A 44 2.01 0.42 0.91
N ILE A 45 2.25 -0.41 1.92
CA ILE A 45 1.75 -0.22 3.28
C ILE A 45 2.89 -0.36 4.28
N ALA A 46 3.11 0.64 5.12
CA ALA A 46 3.93 0.52 6.31
C ALA A 46 3.05 0.29 7.54
N SER A 47 3.35 -0.72 8.35
CA SER A 47 2.65 -1.02 9.60
C SER A 47 3.61 -0.95 10.79
N PHE A 48 3.24 -0.22 11.83
CA PHE A 48 3.98 -0.12 13.09
C PHE A 48 3.05 0.35 14.22
N GLY A 49 3.10 -0.32 15.38
CA GLY A 49 2.12 -0.10 16.45
C GLY A 49 0.69 -0.24 15.91
N ASP A 50 -0.17 0.75 16.20
CA ASP A 50 -1.55 0.79 15.71
C ASP A 50 -1.72 1.54 14.36
N ALA A 51 -0.62 1.98 13.76
CA ALA A 51 -0.63 2.76 12.53
C ALA A 51 -0.49 1.87 11.29
N VAL A 52 -1.32 2.17 10.29
CA VAL A 52 -1.23 1.65 8.93
C VAL A 52 -1.06 2.84 8.00
N TRP A 53 0.11 2.96 7.39
CA TRP A 53 0.41 4.05 6.47
C TRP A 53 0.39 3.52 5.05
N ILE A 54 -0.40 4.15 4.19
CA ILE A 54 -0.63 3.74 2.81
C ILE A 54 -0.01 4.79 1.90
N ALA A 55 0.79 4.36 0.92
CA ALA A 55 1.29 5.21 -0.15
C ALA A 55 1.06 4.56 -1.50
N ASN A 56 0.96 5.42 -2.52
CA ASN A 56 0.91 5.02 -3.91
C ASN A 56 1.92 5.82 -4.73
N ASN A 57 2.32 5.31 -5.90
CA ASN A 57 3.20 6.05 -6.82
C ASN A 57 2.52 7.36 -7.25
N ASP A 58 1.22 7.31 -7.56
CA ASP A 58 0.38 8.46 -7.86
C ASP A 58 -0.47 8.86 -6.64
N ASP A 59 -0.43 10.13 -6.25
CA ASP A 59 -1.24 10.65 -5.14
C ASP A 59 -2.75 10.65 -5.45
N ALA A 60 -3.14 10.60 -6.73
CA ALA A 60 -4.51 10.39 -7.14
C ALA A 60 -5.05 9.01 -6.70
N ASP A 61 -4.21 7.98 -6.69
CA ASP A 61 -4.57 6.66 -6.15
C ASP A 61 -4.78 6.73 -4.64
N SER A 62 -3.88 7.40 -3.92
CA SER A 62 -4.03 7.62 -2.48
C SER A 62 -5.33 8.36 -2.16
N SER A 63 -5.69 9.36 -2.96
CA SER A 63 -6.94 10.11 -2.80
C SER A 63 -8.17 9.22 -3.05
N THR A 64 -8.13 8.39 -4.09
CA THR A 64 -9.21 7.44 -4.43
C THR A 64 -9.40 6.39 -3.33
N GLN A 65 -8.30 5.82 -2.83
CA GLN A 65 -8.32 4.83 -1.75
C GLN A 65 -8.83 5.44 -0.44
N ARG A 66 -8.41 6.65 -0.11
CA ARG A 66 -8.92 7.38 1.05
C ARG A 66 -10.43 7.56 0.96
N GLU A 67 -10.93 8.06 -0.16
CA GLU A 67 -12.36 8.27 -0.34
C GLU A 67 -13.14 6.95 -0.31
N LEU A 68 -12.58 5.86 -0.84
CA LEU A 68 -13.15 4.53 -0.70
C LEU A 68 -13.31 4.14 0.77
N LEU A 69 -12.25 4.25 1.58
CA LEU A 69 -12.31 3.90 2.99
C LEU A 69 -13.28 4.79 3.78
N ASP A 70 -13.29 6.10 3.48
CA ASP A 70 -14.23 7.05 4.07
C ASP A 70 -15.69 6.69 3.73
N LYS A 71 -15.99 6.33 2.47
CA LYS A 71 -17.32 5.90 2.03
C LYS A 71 -17.77 4.59 2.67
N LEU A 72 -16.83 3.69 2.95
CA LEU A 72 -17.10 2.43 3.63
C LEU A 72 -17.18 2.58 5.16
N GLY A 73 -16.87 3.78 5.70
CA GLY A 73 -16.82 4.00 7.14
C GLY A 73 -15.65 3.30 7.83
N ILE A 74 -14.61 2.92 7.08
CA ILE A 74 -13.42 2.26 7.61
C ILE A 74 -12.46 3.35 8.09
N SER A 75 -12.15 3.35 9.39
CA SER A 75 -11.35 4.40 10.02
C SER A 75 -10.16 3.88 10.83
N SER A 76 -10.10 2.56 11.05
CA SER A 76 -9.06 1.90 11.84
C SER A 76 -8.42 0.73 11.09
N SER A 77 -7.17 0.44 11.46
CA SER A 77 -6.39 -0.68 10.92
C SER A 77 -7.13 -2.02 11.07
N LYS A 78 -7.86 -2.22 12.19
CA LYS A 78 -8.67 -3.42 12.42
C LYS A 78 -9.86 -3.51 11.45
N GLU A 79 -10.64 -2.44 11.31
CA GLU A 79 -11.77 -2.40 10.38
C GLU A 79 -11.32 -2.65 8.93
N LEU A 80 -10.16 -2.10 8.54
CA LEU A 80 -9.59 -2.35 7.22
C LEU A 80 -9.26 -3.84 7.01
N ILE A 81 -8.65 -4.47 8.00
CA ILE A 81 -8.26 -5.89 7.91
C ILE A 81 -9.49 -6.78 7.89
N ASP A 82 -10.44 -6.56 8.80
CA ASP A 82 -11.71 -7.29 8.84
C ASP A 82 -12.49 -7.12 7.51
N HIS A 83 -12.47 -5.92 6.93
CA HIS A 83 -13.10 -5.67 5.63
C HIS A 83 -12.39 -6.41 4.50
N VAL A 84 -11.06 -6.36 4.46
CA VAL A 84 -10.29 -7.09 3.45
C VAL A 84 -10.57 -8.58 3.56
N ASP A 85 -10.54 -9.16 4.76
CA ASP A 85 -10.83 -10.58 4.99
C ASP A 85 -12.21 -11.00 4.41
N ASN A 86 -13.24 -10.19 4.67
CA ASN A 86 -14.61 -10.47 4.22
C ASN A 86 -14.84 -10.24 2.71
N TYR A 87 -14.18 -9.25 2.11
CA TYR A 87 -14.51 -8.77 0.76
C TYR A 87 -13.41 -9.01 -0.28
N GLN A 88 -12.23 -9.49 0.13
CA GLN A 88 -11.11 -9.72 -0.78
C GLN A 88 -11.49 -10.68 -1.90
N GLY A 89 -12.17 -11.79 -1.59
CA GLY A 89 -12.62 -12.73 -2.61
C GLY A 89 -13.45 -12.07 -3.71
N ARG A 90 -14.33 -11.12 -3.38
CA ARG A 90 -15.17 -10.42 -4.38
C ARG A 90 -14.37 -9.45 -5.24
N VAL A 91 -13.57 -8.60 -4.60
CA VAL A 91 -12.77 -7.58 -5.30
C VAL A 91 -11.71 -8.24 -6.16
N LEU A 92 -11.11 -9.32 -5.66
CA LEU A 92 -10.03 -10.03 -6.31
C LEU A 92 -10.54 -11.03 -7.36
N SER A 93 -11.78 -11.53 -7.29
CA SER A 93 -12.39 -12.41 -8.32
C SER A 93 -13.21 -11.72 -9.40
N SER A 94 -13.44 -10.41 -9.27
CA SER A 94 -14.20 -9.62 -10.25
C SER A 94 -13.48 -9.54 -11.62
N HIS A 95 -13.82 -10.50 -12.48
CA HIS A 95 -13.24 -10.67 -13.84
C HIS A 95 -14.18 -11.33 -14.85
N LYS A 96 -15.30 -11.89 -14.42
CA LYS A 96 -16.30 -12.44 -15.34
C LYS A 96 -17.43 -11.44 -15.52
N GLY A 97 -17.38 -10.65 -16.59
CA GLY A 97 -18.48 -9.74 -17.00
C GLY A 97 -18.06 -8.34 -17.45
N ALA A 98 -19.03 -7.42 -17.43
CA ALA A 98 -19.03 -6.07 -18.05
C ALA A 98 -17.95 -5.07 -17.58
N PHE A 99 -17.05 -5.46 -16.68
CA PHE A 99 -16.07 -4.57 -16.05
C PHE A 99 -14.67 -5.18 -16.15
N THR A 100 -14.17 -5.25 -17.39
CA THR A 100 -12.78 -5.63 -17.65
C THR A 100 -11.99 -4.32 -17.79
N PRO A 101 -11.09 -3.96 -16.85
CA PRO A 101 -10.03 -3.01 -17.18
C PRO A 101 -9.33 -3.54 -18.44
N GLY A 102 -8.95 -2.68 -19.39
CA GLY A 102 -8.33 -3.09 -20.66
C GLY A 102 -7.17 -4.10 -20.50
N ALA A 103 -6.72 -4.71 -21.60
CA ALA A 103 -5.79 -5.85 -21.60
C ALA A 103 -4.76 -5.82 -20.45
N MET A 104 -5.01 -6.63 -19.42
CA MET A 104 -4.13 -6.73 -18.25
C MET A 104 -2.78 -7.27 -18.69
N THR A 105 -1.70 -6.82 -18.06
CA THR A 105 -0.41 -7.46 -18.31
C THR A 105 -0.44 -8.88 -17.74
N PRO A 106 0.41 -9.81 -18.23
CA PRO A 106 0.51 -11.14 -17.67
C PRO A 106 0.72 -11.15 -16.14
N GLU A 107 1.45 -10.15 -15.62
CA GLU A 107 1.71 -10.00 -14.18
C GLU A 107 0.45 -9.63 -13.38
N GLU A 108 -0.41 -8.77 -13.93
CA GLU A 108 -1.69 -8.41 -13.30
C GLU A 108 -2.70 -9.55 -13.37
N THR A 109 -2.74 -10.24 -14.50
CA THR A 109 -3.60 -11.42 -14.70
C THR A 109 -3.28 -12.52 -13.69
N LEU A 110 -2.02 -12.62 -13.28
CA LEU A 110 -1.59 -13.64 -12.34
C LEU A 110 -1.79 -13.24 -10.87
N LEU A 111 -1.42 -12.01 -10.48
CA LEU A 111 -1.78 -11.48 -9.15
C LEU A 111 -3.30 -11.61 -8.92
N TYR A 112 -4.08 -11.40 -9.98
CA TYR A 112 -5.52 -11.63 -10.03
C TYR A 112 -5.93 -13.09 -9.80
N LYS A 113 -5.37 -14.08 -10.52
CA LYS A 113 -5.70 -15.51 -10.35
C LYS A 113 -5.34 -16.08 -8.97
N MET A 114 -4.42 -15.44 -8.26
CA MET A 114 -3.89 -15.94 -7.00
C MET A 114 -4.59 -15.32 -5.80
N ALA A 115 -5.06 -14.09 -5.94
CA ALA A 115 -5.91 -13.38 -5.01
C ALA A 115 -7.35 -13.98 -4.88
N THR A 116 -7.68 -14.95 -5.74
CA THR A 116 -8.91 -15.75 -5.68
C THR A 116 -8.73 -17.13 -5.03
N ARG A 117 -7.52 -17.49 -4.58
CA ARG A 117 -7.31 -18.72 -3.79
C ARG A 117 -7.83 -18.50 -2.38
N SER A 118 -8.63 -19.42 -1.86
CA SER A 118 -9.18 -19.33 -0.50
C SER A 118 -8.07 -19.53 0.54
N ASP A 119 -8.25 -18.98 1.75
CA ASP A 119 -7.29 -19.08 2.85
C ASP A 119 -6.97 -20.53 3.27
N ALA A 120 -7.86 -21.47 2.92
CA ALA A 120 -7.66 -22.91 3.13
C ALA A 120 -6.49 -23.49 2.31
N GLU A 121 -6.11 -22.86 1.18
CA GLU A 121 -5.01 -23.31 0.33
C GLU A 121 -3.70 -22.55 0.57
N SER A 122 -3.75 -21.37 1.20
CA SER A 122 -2.61 -20.45 1.29
C SER A 122 -1.86 -20.48 2.62
N GLY A 123 -2.42 -21.10 3.68
CA GLY A 123 -1.78 -21.23 5.00
C GLY A 123 -1.34 -19.90 5.65
N THR A 124 -1.76 -18.76 5.11
CA THR A 124 -1.29 -17.43 5.49
C THR A 124 -2.44 -16.66 6.11
N SER A 125 -2.63 -16.87 7.41
CA SER A 125 -3.48 -16.01 8.23
C SER A 125 -3.04 -14.55 8.05
N LEU A 126 -4.00 -13.65 7.79
CA LEU A 126 -3.89 -12.20 7.95
C LEU A 126 -3.60 -11.85 9.42
N ALA A 127 -2.49 -12.34 9.97
CA ALA A 127 -2.14 -12.10 11.35
C ALA A 127 -1.61 -10.67 11.48
N VAL A 128 -2.36 -9.83 12.19
CA VAL A 128 -1.90 -8.54 12.69
C VAL A 128 -0.87 -8.81 13.80
N PRO A 129 0.32 -8.17 13.79
CA PRO A 129 1.19 -8.20 14.96
C PRO A 129 0.51 -7.41 16.09
N GLY A 130 -0.09 -8.11 17.05
CA GLY A 130 -0.56 -7.55 18.32
C GLY A 130 -2.03 -7.13 18.37
N THR A 131 -2.55 -7.09 19.60
CA THR A 131 -3.89 -6.60 19.94
C THR A 131 -3.94 -5.09 19.77
N LEU A 132 -4.61 -4.64 18.70
CA LEU A 132 -4.82 -3.21 18.41
C LEU A 132 -5.94 -2.65 19.30
N ALA A 133 -5.66 -1.56 20.02
CA ALA A 133 -6.66 -0.84 20.78
C ALA A 133 -7.57 -0.02 19.84
N PRO A 134 -8.88 0.16 20.14
CA PRO A 134 -9.76 0.97 19.32
C PRO A 134 -9.29 2.43 19.31
N ALA A 135 -9.07 2.99 18.11
CA ALA A 135 -8.75 4.40 17.95
C ALA A 135 -9.98 5.26 18.29
N ALA A 136 -9.79 6.32 19.06
CA ALA A 136 -10.82 7.33 19.30
C ALA A 136 -11.21 8.02 17.97
N LYS A 137 -12.48 8.44 17.85
CA LYS A 137 -13.06 9.16 16.69
C LYS A 137 -12.21 10.40 16.31
N ALA A 138 -11.23 10.20 15.43
CA ALA A 138 -10.52 11.25 14.71
C ALA A 138 -11.09 11.34 13.29
N ALA A 139 -10.78 12.43 12.56
CA ALA A 139 -11.09 12.53 11.13
C ALA A 139 -10.62 11.24 10.43
N ALA A 140 -11.53 10.54 9.75
CA ALA A 140 -11.22 9.28 9.12
C ALA A 140 -10.07 9.48 8.11
N ASN A 141 -9.06 8.62 8.19
CA ASN A 141 -8.05 8.45 7.16
C ASN A 141 -7.26 9.72 6.76
N PRO A 142 -6.53 10.39 7.68
CA PRO A 142 -5.80 11.62 7.37
C PRO A 142 -4.72 11.44 6.29
N SER A 143 -4.48 12.49 5.51
CA SER A 143 -3.33 12.56 4.61
C SER A 143 -2.12 13.20 5.29
N PHE A 144 -0.97 12.56 5.22
CA PHE A 144 0.31 13.12 5.64
C PHE A 144 1.13 13.53 4.41
N LYS A 145 1.41 14.82 4.28
CA LYS A 145 2.21 15.36 3.18
C LYS A 145 3.69 15.35 3.55
N ILE A 146 4.52 14.65 2.78
CA ILE A 146 5.97 14.51 3.06
C ILE A 146 6.65 15.87 3.18
N SER A 147 6.32 16.85 2.34
CA SER A 147 6.88 18.21 2.40
C SER A 147 6.18 19.16 3.40
N GLY A 148 5.19 18.67 4.15
CA GLY A 148 4.44 19.46 5.13
C GLY A 148 5.24 19.76 6.41
N ALA A 149 4.84 20.82 7.11
CA ALA A 149 5.42 21.26 8.38
C ALA A 149 4.74 20.63 9.63
N GLY A 150 3.65 19.88 9.44
CA GLY A 150 2.89 19.27 10.54
C GLY A 150 3.48 17.95 11.03
N PRO A 151 3.25 17.57 12.31
CA PRO A 151 3.66 16.27 12.82
C PRO A 151 2.89 15.13 12.12
N ALA A 152 3.58 14.02 11.85
CA ALA A 152 2.95 12.86 11.24
C ALA A 152 1.94 12.20 12.19
N PRO A 153 0.75 11.78 11.73
CA PRO A 153 -0.18 11.03 12.57
C PRO A 153 0.43 9.68 12.97
N THR A 154 0.38 9.34 14.26
CA THR A 154 1.06 8.14 14.80
C THR A 154 0.13 6.95 15.02
N ALA A 155 -1.13 7.02 14.61
CA ALA A 155 -2.13 5.97 14.79
C ALA A 155 -3.20 6.03 13.68
N GLY A 156 -3.90 4.91 13.48
CA GLY A 156 -4.95 4.79 12.48
C GLY A 156 -4.41 4.59 11.06
N ILE A 157 -5.29 4.81 10.07
CA ILE A 157 -4.95 4.68 8.65
C ILE A 157 -4.50 6.05 8.14
N VAL A 158 -3.28 6.14 7.62
CA VAL A 158 -2.70 7.42 7.14
C VAL A 158 -2.32 7.31 5.67
N PHE A 159 -2.74 8.27 4.86
CA PHE A 159 -2.37 8.34 3.45
C PHE A 159 -1.16 9.23 3.26
N VAL A 160 -0.01 8.65 2.96
CA VAL A 160 1.24 9.38 2.70
C VAL A 160 1.22 9.89 1.26
N VAL A 161 1.39 11.20 1.10
CA VAL A 161 1.32 11.91 -0.19
C VAL A 161 2.46 12.91 -0.36
N GLY A 162 2.68 13.32 -1.61
CA GLY A 162 3.70 14.28 -2.02
C GLY A 162 5.03 13.63 -2.40
N SER A 163 5.95 14.50 -2.79
CA SER A 163 7.28 14.11 -3.27
C SER A 163 8.33 14.06 -2.16
N TYR A 164 9.38 13.27 -2.41
CA TYR A 164 10.55 13.17 -1.55
C TYR A 164 11.81 13.75 -2.19
N VAL A 165 12.76 14.13 -1.34
CA VAL A 165 14.10 14.56 -1.70
C VAL A 165 14.91 13.31 -2.08
N GLY A 166 15.60 13.37 -3.22
CA GLY A 166 16.33 12.23 -3.74
C GLY A 166 17.24 12.59 -4.90
N GLY A 167 17.92 11.57 -5.44
CA GLY A 167 18.81 11.68 -6.59
C GLY A 167 18.07 11.84 -7.92
N GLU A 168 18.77 11.55 -9.02
CA GLU A 168 18.21 11.67 -10.37
C GLU A 168 17.06 10.69 -10.61
N GLY A 169 16.02 11.15 -11.31
CA GLY A 169 14.82 10.37 -11.62
C GLY A 169 13.54 11.20 -11.49
N THR A 170 12.54 10.84 -12.29
CA THR A 170 11.23 11.51 -12.35
C THR A 170 10.11 10.67 -11.75
N SER A 171 10.28 9.35 -11.68
CA SER A 171 9.29 8.44 -11.09
C SER A 171 9.54 8.25 -9.60
N GLU A 172 8.52 8.50 -8.78
CA GLU A 172 8.56 8.29 -7.34
C GLU A 172 7.80 7.03 -6.97
N HIS A 173 8.42 6.19 -6.15
CA HIS A 173 7.85 4.90 -5.75
C HIS A 173 7.23 4.96 -4.35
N ALA A 174 6.12 4.25 -4.18
CA ALA A 174 5.32 4.25 -2.96
C ALA A 174 6.11 3.82 -1.72
N GLU A 175 6.97 2.81 -1.81
CA GLU A 175 7.79 2.35 -0.67
C GLU A 175 8.80 3.42 -0.23
N GLN A 176 9.31 4.22 -1.16
CA GLN A 176 10.23 5.32 -0.86
C GLN A 176 9.50 6.54 -0.28
N LYS A 177 8.25 6.80 -0.70
CA LYS A 177 7.37 7.78 -0.04
C LYS A 177 7.10 7.40 1.42
N LEU A 178 6.82 6.12 1.70
CA LEU A 178 6.64 5.63 3.07
C LEU A 178 7.92 5.83 3.90
N LEU A 179 9.10 5.49 3.35
CA LEU A 179 10.37 5.73 4.04
C LEU A 179 10.61 7.21 4.34
N ALA A 180 10.38 8.10 3.36
CA ALA A 180 10.52 9.53 3.56
C ALA A 180 9.63 10.03 4.71
N ALA A 181 8.39 9.54 4.79
CA ALA A 181 7.48 9.87 5.88
C ALA A 181 7.92 9.29 7.23
N LEU A 182 8.43 8.06 7.25
CA LEU A 182 8.94 7.42 8.46
C LEU A 182 10.14 8.18 9.04
N GLY A 183 11.05 8.66 8.19
CA GLY A 183 12.21 9.48 8.62
C GLY A 183 11.79 10.81 9.26
N LYS A 184 10.60 11.33 8.92
CA LYS A 184 10.02 12.51 9.58
C LYS A 184 9.29 12.21 10.89
N THR A 185 9.33 10.96 11.35
CA THR A 185 8.60 10.50 12.53
C THR A 185 9.57 9.88 13.53
N PRO A 186 10.09 10.65 14.51
CA PRO A 186 11.12 10.17 15.43
C PRO A 186 10.76 8.85 16.15
N ARG A 187 9.47 8.65 16.50
CA ARG A 187 8.98 7.41 17.12
C ARG A 187 9.04 6.18 16.20
N ALA A 188 8.99 6.37 14.89
CA ALA A 188 9.02 5.26 13.95
C ALA A 188 10.39 4.58 13.92
N MET A 189 11.48 5.35 14.07
CA MET A 189 12.86 4.84 13.97
C MET A 189 13.25 3.86 15.07
N SER A 190 12.63 3.94 16.25
CA SER A 190 12.82 3.00 17.35
C SER A 190 11.81 1.84 17.34
N ALA A 191 10.88 1.81 16.40
CA ALA A 191 9.83 0.80 16.33
C ALA A 191 10.21 -0.38 15.42
N ALA A 192 9.46 -1.47 15.53
CA ALA A 192 9.43 -2.53 14.53
C ALA A 192 8.45 -2.12 13.41
N VAL A 193 8.99 -1.69 12.28
CA VAL A 193 8.24 -1.30 11.09
C VAL A 193 8.31 -2.42 10.05
N THR A 194 7.17 -2.74 9.45
CA THR A 194 7.11 -3.62 8.27
C THR A 194 6.53 -2.84 7.10
N ILE A 195 7.22 -2.84 5.96
CA ILE A 195 6.69 -2.36 4.68
C ILE A 195 6.28 -3.57 3.84
N SER A 196 5.05 -3.56 3.36
CA SER A 196 4.40 -4.61 2.57
C SER A 196 3.75 -4.02 1.32
N GLY A 197 3.81 -4.73 0.20
CA GLY A 197 3.36 -4.21 -1.09
C GLY A 197 2.58 -5.18 -1.96
N CYS A 198 1.89 -4.62 -2.97
CA CYS A 198 1.27 -5.41 -4.03
C CYS A 198 2.25 -5.83 -5.15
N LYS A 199 3.50 -5.36 -5.10
CA LYS A 199 4.58 -5.64 -6.05
C LYS A 199 5.91 -5.82 -5.33
N MET A 200 6.85 -6.55 -5.93
CA MET A 200 8.23 -6.64 -5.43
C MET A 200 8.95 -5.30 -5.64
N ALA A 201 9.73 -4.85 -4.65
CA ALA A 201 10.61 -3.70 -4.83
C ALA A 201 11.55 -3.91 -6.03
N CYS A 202 11.69 -2.87 -6.85
CA CYS A 202 12.71 -2.83 -7.89
C CYS A 202 14.12 -2.72 -7.26
N SER A 203 15.18 -2.84 -8.07
CA SER A 203 16.56 -2.74 -7.59
C SER A 203 16.85 -1.42 -6.85
N THR A 204 16.41 -0.29 -7.41
CA THR A 204 16.61 1.03 -6.80
C THR A 204 15.93 1.13 -5.43
N CYS A 205 14.67 0.69 -5.34
CA CYS A 205 13.92 0.72 -4.08
C CYS A 205 14.52 -0.25 -3.06
N LYS A 206 15.00 -1.42 -3.51
CA LYS A 206 15.69 -2.38 -2.65
C LYS A 206 16.96 -1.78 -2.03
N GLU A 207 17.80 -1.11 -2.83
CA GLU A 207 19.02 -0.46 -2.31
C GLU A 207 18.69 0.62 -1.26
N VAL A 208 17.65 1.41 -1.51
CA VAL A 208 17.15 2.42 -0.56
C VAL A 208 16.62 1.76 0.72
N LEU A 209 15.81 0.70 0.61
CA LEU A 209 15.27 -0.05 1.74
C LEU A 209 16.38 -0.67 2.58
N ASP A 210 17.40 -1.25 1.96
CA ASP A 210 18.55 -1.86 2.65
C ASP A 210 19.36 -0.78 3.42
N LYS A 211 19.58 0.41 2.82
CA LYS A 211 20.20 1.56 3.50
C LYS A 211 19.37 2.05 4.68
N ALA A 212 18.05 2.21 4.50
CA ALA A 212 17.16 2.64 5.58
C ALA A 212 17.11 1.59 6.70
N ALA A 213 17.11 0.29 6.38
CA ALA A 213 17.09 -0.76 7.39
C ALA A 213 18.34 -0.73 8.29
N ALA A 214 19.51 -0.41 7.74
CA ALA A 214 20.71 -0.18 8.54
C ALA A 214 20.56 0.98 9.51
N ARG A 215 19.89 2.09 9.10
CA ARG A 215 19.60 3.24 9.97
C ARG A 215 18.67 2.88 11.12
N PHE A 216 17.57 2.20 10.83
CA PHE A 216 16.65 1.72 11.87
C PHE A 216 17.36 0.87 12.90
N LYS A 217 18.22 -0.06 12.44
CA LYS A 217 19.01 -0.91 13.33
C LYS A 217 19.94 -0.10 14.24
N SER A 218 20.64 0.91 13.71
CA SER A 218 21.50 1.79 14.51
C SER A 218 20.75 2.62 15.55
N SER A 219 19.46 2.88 15.33
CA SER A 219 18.59 3.59 16.28
C SER A 219 17.80 2.67 17.22
N GLY A 220 18.10 1.36 17.23
CA GLY A 220 17.46 0.38 18.09
C GLY A 220 16.08 -0.12 17.61
N GLY A 221 15.63 0.32 16.44
CA GLY A 221 14.42 -0.19 15.79
C GLY A 221 14.70 -1.31 14.79
N GLN A 222 13.67 -1.69 14.04
CA GLN A 222 13.77 -2.67 12.97
C GLN A 222 12.90 -2.25 11.79
N LEU A 223 13.47 -2.27 10.58
CA LEU A 223 12.71 -2.19 9.34
C LEU A 223 12.74 -3.55 8.66
N ARG A 224 11.56 -4.11 8.40
CA ARG A 224 11.38 -5.31 7.58
C ARG A 224 10.66 -4.92 6.30
N PHE A 225 11.09 -5.52 5.20
CA PHE A 225 10.35 -5.47 3.95
C PHE A 225 9.78 -6.86 3.70
N ASN A 226 8.45 -6.97 3.67
CA ASN A 226 7.75 -8.24 3.48
C ASN A 226 6.85 -8.15 2.26
N ASN A 227 7.32 -8.75 1.16
CA ASN A 227 6.51 -9.01 -0.02
C ASN A 227 6.53 -10.52 -0.32
N SER A 228 6.63 -11.35 0.72
CA SER A 228 6.88 -12.79 0.57
C SER A 228 5.79 -13.46 -0.24
N ILE A 229 4.54 -13.05 -0.03
CA ILE A 229 3.38 -13.51 -0.80
C ILE A 229 3.56 -13.18 -2.29
N VAL A 230 3.88 -11.92 -2.61
CA VAL A 230 4.12 -11.49 -4.01
C VAL A 230 5.36 -12.16 -4.61
N GLY A 231 6.40 -12.39 -3.82
CA GLY A 231 7.64 -13.05 -4.24
C GLY A 231 7.41 -14.51 -4.64
N ILE A 232 6.81 -15.30 -3.76
CA ILE A 232 6.43 -16.71 -4.01
C ILE A 232 5.60 -16.80 -5.30
N TRP A 233 4.62 -15.91 -5.43
CA TRP A 233 3.69 -15.92 -6.55
C TRP A 233 4.35 -15.54 -7.89
N ARG A 234 5.32 -14.62 -7.87
CA ARG A 234 6.11 -14.28 -9.06
C ARG A 234 7.08 -15.39 -9.45
N ASP A 235 7.60 -16.12 -8.49
CA ASP A 235 8.48 -17.26 -8.76
C ASP A 235 7.68 -18.42 -9.37
N GLU A 236 6.48 -18.73 -8.84
CA GLU A 236 5.51 -19.65 -9.46
C GLU A 236 5.17 -19.25 -10.91
N ALA A 237 5.09 -17.93 -11.15
CA ALA A 237 4.81 -17.34 -12.46
C ALA A 237 5.94 -17.43 -13.49
N LYS A 238 7.18 -17.71 -13.04
CA LYS A 238 8.41 -17.54 -13.83
C LYS A 238 8.59 -16.10 -14.37
N LEU A 239 8.18 -15.08 -13.60
CA LEU A 239 8.30 -13.68 -14.01
C LEU A 239 9.64 -13.08 -13.57
N SER A 240 10.47 -12.66 -14.54
CA SER A 240 11.75 -12.02 -14.25
C SER A 240 11.57 -10.70 -13.47
N LYS A 241 12.49 -10.44 -12.54
CA LYS A 241 12.56 -9.16 -11.82
C LYS A 241 12.90 -8.06 -12.83
N LYS A 242 11.98 -7.12 -13.05
CA LYS A 242 12.20 -6.00 -13.98
C LYS A 242 13.05 -4.93 -13.30
N HIS A 243 14.12 -4.50 -13.97
CA HIS A 243 14.81 -3.26 -13.64
C HIS A 243 13.99 -2.10 -14.19
N ALA A 244 13.37 -1.32 -13.32
CA ALA A 244 12.72 -0.10 -13.71
C ALA A 244 13.76 1.02 -13.83
N LYS A 245 13.71 1.77 -14.93
CA LYS A 245 14.59 2.92 -15.20
C LYS A 245 13.85 4.23 -14.84
N GLY A 246 14.61 5.28 -14.51
CA GLY A 246 14.05 6.61 -14.25
C GLY A 246 13.40 6.79 -12.87
N ILE A 247 13.61 5.83 -11.95
CA ILE A 247 13.15 5.92 -10.57
C ILE A 247 14.06 6.85 -9.79
N ARG A 248 13.45 7.84 -9.14
CA ARG A 248 14.11 8.70 -8.17
C ARG A 248 14.51 7.89 -6.94
N SER A 249 15.79 7.89 -6.62
CA SER A 249 16.31 7.25 -5.40
C SER A 249 16.24 8.22 -4.22
N LEU A 250 15.57 7.85 -3.14
CA LEU A 250 15.41 8.62 -1.91
C LEU A 250 16.78 8.92 -1.31
N ASP A 251 16.97 10.15 -0.87
CA ASP A 251 18.14 10.53 -0.07
C ASP A 251 17.94 10.06 1.38
N VAL A 252 18.36 8.83 1.67
CA VAL A 252 18.24 8.25 3.03
C VAL A 252 18.95 9.11 4.09
N ALA A 253 20.07 9.75 3.75
CA ALA A 253 20.80 10.56 4.72
C ALA A 253 20.04 11.84 5.09
N HIS A 254 19.33 12.44 4.12
CA HIS A 254 18.44 13.58 4.38
C HIS A 254 17.35 13.26 5.41
N TYR A 255 16.77 12.06 5.35
CA TYR A 255 15.62 11.68 6.19
C TYR A 255 16.00 10.97 7.49
N PHE A 256 17.14 10.29 7.54
CA PHE A 256 17.52 9.43 8.67
C PHE A 256 18.90 9.76 9.26
N GLY A 257 19.54 10.83 8.80
CA GLY A 257 20.86 11.26 9.26
C GLY A 257 22.03 10.50 8.61
N ALA A 258 23.22 11.02 8.87
CA ALA A 258 24.51 10.46 8.42
C ALA A 258 24.97 9.28 9.27
#